data_AF-A0A7S3DY78-F1
#
_entry.id   AF-A0A7S3DY78-F1
#
_cell.length_a   1.000
_cell.length_b   1.000
_cell.length_c   1.000
_cell.angle_alpha   90.00
_cell.angle_beta   90.00
_cell.angle_gamma   90.00
#
_symmetry.space_group_name_H-M   'P 1'
#
loop_
_entity.id
_entity.type
_entity.pdbx_description
1 polymer ?
#
loop_
_entity_poly.entity_id
_entity_poly.type
_entity_poly.pdbx_seq_one_letter_code
_entity_poly.pdbx_strand_id
1 'polypeptide(L)'
;MAMLGGRVAGPAPGLHRPLHLARAPRPCQSKPRPRQRVALIRPPSAASICFDEACQAAKDQAFVLATLLPSVAAVALAFVLARKTKAGEAEGEGDDDSSSGRRSDSVGGEAAGPGPSASAEEFERDKLGNPVVALDGWMTFPVPVGSEEAGSRLKVEVGPMGRRTKRLFFFGHQPARTRLFTTTLSLPLGLRFGQDPRSKAIVIEEILEGTDAARQRQVARLSGQLAIAPGDTLVAFSSINFFYGGQAIFGMKPPQRTRVMYGCRGLGGAGRNRGLEECLTALARTQVADGPVTLVLERPITQEDDAQ
;
A
#
# COMPACT_ATOMS: atom_id res chain seq x y z
N MET A 1 41.63 32.54 -51.28
CA MET A 1 40.35 32.22 -51.94
C MET A 1 39.30 32.16 -50.84
N ALA A 2 38.54 33.23 -50.56
CA ALA A 2 37.32 33.65 -51.27
C ALA A 2 36.26 32.52 -51.21
N MET A 3 35.05 32.63 -50.66
CA MET A 3 34.09 33.71 -50.40
C MET A 3 33.18 33.28 -49.21
N LEU A 4 32.75 34.14 -48.27
CA LEU A 4 31.64 35.13 -48.34
C LEU A 4 30.26 34.56 -48.72
N GLY A 5 29.26 34.84 -47.86
CA GLY A 5 27.82 34.82 -48.17
C GLY A 5 27.05 33.63 -47.57
N GLY A 6 25.92 33.77 -46.85
CA GLY A 6 24.97 34.87 -46.85
C GLY A 6 24.16 34.95 -45.55
N ARG A 7 23.94 36.19 -45.14
CA ARG A 7 22.88 36.61 -44.23
C ARG A 7 21.55 36.53 -44.99
N VAL A 8 20.52 35.96 -44.37
CA VAL A 8 19.12 36.24 -44.74
C VAL A 8 18.52 37.02 -43.58
N ALA A 9 18.03 38.21 -43.91
CA ALA A 9 17.44 39.16 -42.99
C ALA A 9 15.93 39.26 -43.22
N GLY A 10 15.19 39.25 -42.10
CA GLY A 10 13.93 39.99 -41.91
C GLY A 10 12.63 39.27 -42.29
N PRO A 11 11.48 39.93 -42.05
CA PRO A 11 11.04 40.47 -40.76
C PRO A 11 9.57 40.11 -40.45
N ALA A 12 9.14 40.20 -39.18
CA ALA A 12 7.88 40.86 -38.78
C ALA A 12 7.61 40.71 -37.27
N PRO A 13 7.60 41.81 -36.49
CA PRO A 13 6.98 41.85 -35.17
C PRO A 13 5.47 41.96 -35.33
N GLY A 14 4.76 40.88 -35.01
CA GLY A 14 3.29 40.85 -34.95
C GLY A 14 2.79 41.68 -33.78
N LEU A 15 2.07 42.73 -34.12
CA LEU A 15 1.43 43.71 -33.25
C LEU A 15 0.56 43.09 -32.15
N HIS A 16 0.73 43.65 -30.95
CA HIS A 16 -0.18 43.58 -29.82
C HIS A 16 -1.64 43.78 -30.22
N ARG A 17 -2.51 42.87 -29.78
CA ARG A 17 -3.96 43.12 -29.69
C ARG A 17 -4.40 42.85 -28.25
N PRO A 18 -4.62 43.89 -27.42
CA PRO A 18 -5.25 43.72 -26.12
C PRO A 18 -6.75 43.51 -26.34
N LEU A 19 -7.20 42.26 -26.28
CA LEU A 19 -8.63 41.98 -26.20
C LEU A 19 -9.11 42.29 -24.78
N HIS A 20 -9.92 43.34 -24.73
CA HIS A 20 -10.74 43.82 -23.63
C HIS A 20 -11.19 42.73 -22.64
N LEU A 21 -10.90 42.99 -21.37
CA LEU A 21 -11.58 42.43 -20.22
C LEU A 21 -13.11 42.65 -20.37
N ALA A 22 -13.83 41.59 -20.72
CA ALA A 22 -15.25 41.50 -20.43
C ALA A 22 -15.41 41.19 -18.94
N ARG A 23 -15.73 42.22 -18.17
CA ARG A 23 -16.03 42.15 -16.74
C ARG A 23 -17.34 41.37 -16.56
N ALA A 24 -17.22 40.09 -16.18
CA ALA A 24 -18.38 39.26 -15.86
C ALA A 24 -19.17 39.87 -14.68
N PRO A 25 -20.53 39.82 -14.71
CA PRO A 25 -21.36 40.30 -13.63
C PRO A 25 -21.14 39.47 -12.36
N ARG A 26 -21.00 40.16 -11.22
CA ARG A 26 -20.84 39.56 -9.90
C ARG A 26 -22.04 38.65 -9.59
N PRO A 27 -21.86 37.38 -9.23
CA PRO A 27 -22.95 36.56 -8.74
C PRO A 27 -23.45 37.13 -7.40
N CYS A 28 -24.76 37.28 -7.29
CA CYS A 28 -25.48 37.68 -6.09
C CYS A 28 -25.01 36.85 -4.89
N GLN A 29 -24.49 37.52 -3.86
CA GLN A 29 -24.25 36.93 -2.55
C GLN A 29 -25.61 36.60 -1.92
N SER A 30 -26.10 35.39 -2.16
CA SER A 30 -27.16 34.83 -1.32
C SER A 30 -26.54 34.43 0.02
N LYS A 31 -27.02 35.07 1.08
CA LYS A 31 -26.66 34.75 2.47
C LYS A 31 -26.81 33.24 2.71
N PRO A 32 -25.76 32.52 3.15
CA PRO A 32 -25.91 31.14 3.55
C PRO A 32 -26.80 31.10 4.82
N ARG A 33 -27.96 30.45 4.71
CA ARG A 33 -28.74 30.06 5.90
C ARG A 33 -27.87 29.12 6.74
N PRO A 34 -27.78 29.31 8.06
CA PRO A 34 -27.10 28.37 8.94
C PRO A 34 -27.88 27.05 8.91
N ARG A 35 -27.37 26.07 8.15
CA ARG A 35 -27.81 24.69 8.27
C ARG A 35 -27.35 24.21 9.63
N GLN A 36 -28.28 24.11 10.57
CA GLN A 36 -28.09 23.34 11.80
C GLN A 36 -27.63 21.94 11.39
N ARG A 37 -26.34 21.67 11.57
CA ARG A 37 -25.80 20.31 11.52
C ARG A 37 -26.30 19.62 12.78
N VAL A 38 -27.44 18.92 12.66
CA VAL A 38 -27.73 17.82 13.57
C VAL A 38 -26.64 16.78 13.29
N ALA A 39 -25.64 16.74 14.17
CA ALA A 39 -24.66 15.67 14.19
C ALA A 39 -25.40 14.39 14.56
N LEU A 40 -25.93 13.71 13.54
CA LEU A 40 -26.26 12.29 13.65
C LEU A 40 -24.93 11.58 13.91
N ILE A 41 -24.70 11.27 15.18
CA ILE A 41 -23.64 10.38 15.64
C ILE A 41 -23.94 9.03 15.03
N ARG A 42 -23.41 8.82 13.83
CA ARG A 42 -23.42 7.53 13.15
C ARG A 42 -22.43 6.66 13.94
N PRO A 43 -22.86 5.52 14.50
CA PRO A 43 -21.94 4.64 15.20
C PRO A 43 -20.82 4.24 14.21
N PRO A 44 -19.55 4.21 14.65
CA PRO A 44 -18.43 3.89 13.77
C PRO A 44 -18.53 2.43 13.34
N SER A 45 -19.15 2.19 12.18
CA SER A 45 -19.11 0.91 11.50
C SER A 45 -17.74 0.76 10.82
N ALA A 46 -16.95 -0.19 11.32
CA ALA A 46 -15.77 -0.80 10.71
C ALA A 46 -14.62 0.14 10.26
N ALA A 47 -13.54 0.13 11.07
CA ALA A 47 -12.16 0.43 10.68
C ALA A 47 -11.91 1.73 9.88
N SER A 48 -12.08 2.89 10.52
CA SER A 48 -11.52 4.14 10.00
C SER A 48 -9.99 4.07 10.01
N ILE A 49 -9.35 4.26 8.87
CA ILE A 49 -7.90 4.35 8.72
C ILE A 49 -7.49 5.73 9.25
N CYS A 50 -6.49 5.79 10.13
CA CYS A 50 -5.98 7.05 10.65
C CYS A 50 -4.84 7.53 9.76
N PHE A 51 -5.00 8.73 9.18
CA PHE A 51 -4.00 9.35 8.29
C PHE A 51 -3.20 10.45 8.99
N ASP A 52 -3.56 10.84 10.21
CA ASP A 52 -2.88 11.84 11.03
C ASP A 52 -2.53 11.31 12.43
N GLU A 53 -1.60 12.01 13.09
CA GLU A 53 -1.08 11.66 14.41
C GLU A 53 -2.15 11.78 15.50
N ALA A 54 -3.08 12.73 15.34
CA ALA A 54 -4.20 12.93 16.27
C ALA A 54 -5.20 11.75 16.23
N CYS A 55 -5.56 11.25 15.04
CA CYS A 55 -6.40 10.07 14.88
C CYS A 55 -5.71 8.83 15.42
N GLN A 56 -4.40 8.68 15.17
CA GLN A 56 -3.63 7.56 15.70
C GLN A 56 -3.62 7.56 17.24
N ALA A 57 -3.36 8.71 17.87
CA ALA A 57 -3.40 8.85 19.33
C ALA A 57 -4.79 8.54 19.92
N ALA A 58 -5.87 8.99 19.25
CA ALA A 58 -7.24 8.67 19.67
C ALA A 58 -7.54 7.17 19.55
N LYS A 59 -7.05 6.51 18.50
CA LYS A 59 -7.15 5.06 18.33
C LYS A 59 -6.39 4.30 19.40
N ASP A 60 -5.17 4.72 19.71
CA ASP A 60 -4.33 4.07 20.70
C ASP A 60 -4.96 4.19 22.09
N GLN A 61 -5.52 5.37 22.44
CA GLN A 61 -6.31 5.54 23.67
C GLN A 61 -7.54 4.64 23.72
N ALA A 62 -8.30 4.55 22.62
CA ALA A 62 -9.46 3.68 22.55
C ALA A 62 -9.09 2.19 22.70
N PHE A 63 -7.98 1.76 22.11
CA PHE A 63 -7.47 0.39 22.23
C PHE A 63 -7.03 0.08 23.67
N VAL A 64 -6.28 0.98 24.31
CA VAL A 64 -5.85 0.84 25.72
C VAL A 64 -7.06 0.77 26.64
N LEU A 65 -8.07 1.62 26.45
CA LEU A 65 -9.31 1.57 27.24
C LEU A 65 -10.06 0.25 27.02
N ALA A 66 -10.20 -0.19 25.77
CA ALA A 66 -10.90 -1.43 25.43
C ALA A 66 -10.22 -2.70 25.96
N THR A 67 -8.90 -2.69 26.15
CA THR A 67 -8.14 -3.83 26.71
C THR A 67 -8.02 -3.78 28.23
N LEU A 68 -7.84 -2.59 28.82
CA LEU A 68 -7.70 -2.46 30.27
C LEU A 68 -9.03 -2.60 31.01
N LEU A 69 -10.14 -2.05 30.51
CA LEU A 69 -11.44 -2.10 31.19
C LEU A 69 -11.92 -3.53 31.49
N PRO A 70 -11.91 -4.48 30.55
CA PRO A 70 -12.30 -5.86 30.82
C PRO A 70 -11.37 -6.55 31.82
N SER A 71 -10.06 -6.27 31.74
CA SER A 71 -9.05 -6.84 32.63
C SER A 71 -9.26 -6.38 34.07
N VAL A 72 -9.47 -5.07 34.28
CA VAL A 72 -9.76 -4.51 35.60
C VAL A 72 -11.11 -5.02 36.13
N ALA A 73 -12.14 -5.13 35.28
CA ALA A 73 -13.44 -5.67 35.67
C ALA A 73 -13.34 -7.15 36.08
N ALA A 74 -12.57 -7.97 35.35
CA ALA A 74 -12.34 -9.37 35.68
C ALA A 74 -11.59 -9.54 37.01
N VAL A 75 -10.56 -8.73 37.26
CA VAL A 75 -9.82 -8.73 38.53
C VAL A 75 -10.72 -8.27 39.69
N ALA A 76 -11.54 -7.23 39.49
CA ALA A 76 -12.49 -6.78 40.49
C ALA A 76 -13.53 -7.86 40.80
N LEU A 77 -14.06 -8.54 39.78
CA LEU A 77 -15.00 -9.64 39.96
C LEU A 77 -14.36 -10.81 40.73
N ALA A 78 -13.14 -11.21 40.35
CA ALA A 78 -12.38 -12.25 41.04
C ALA A 78 -12.13 -11.89 42.51
N PHE A 79 -11.81 -10.63 42.80
CA PHE A 79 -11.62 -10.14 44.16
C PHE A 79 -12.92 -10.17 44.99
N VAL A 80 -14.05 -9.79 44.38
CA VAL A 80 -15.38 -9.88 45.02
C VAL A 80 -15.76 -11.33 45.30
N LEU A 81 -15.51 -12.25 44.36
CA LEU A 81 -15.77 -13.68 44.52
C LEU A 81 -14.87 -14.30 45.61
N ALA A 82 -13.58 -13.99 45.61
CA ALA A 82 -12.63 -14.47 46.62
C ALA A 82 -12.95 -13.97 48.03
N ARG A 83 -13.56 -12.79 48.18
CA ARG A 83 -14.06 -12.33 49.48
C ARG A 83 -15.30 -13.09 49.94
N LYS A 84 -16.12 -13.60 49.01
CA LYS A 84 -17.33 -14.36 49.32
C LYS A 84 -17.04 -15.80 49.71
N THR A 85 -15.95 -16.40 49.21
CA THR A 85 -15.55 -17.78 49.55
C THR A 85 -14.84 -17.92 50.89
N LYS A 86 -14.25 -16.84 51.45
CA LYS A 86 -13.67 -16.85 52.81
C LYS A 86 -14.69 -17.02 53.95
N ALA A 87 -15.98 -17.16 53.66
CA ALA A 87 -17.03 -17.44 54.65
C ALA A 87 -17.48 -18.91 54.68
N GLY A 88 -16.85 -19.81 53.92
CA GLY A 88 -17.21 -21.21 53.92
C GLY A 88 -16.16 -22.08 53.26
N GLU A 89 -15.09 -22.38 54.00
CA GLU A 89 -14.23 -23.54 53.70
C GLU A 89 -14.12 -24.39 54.96
N ALA A 90 -14.98 -25.40 55.01
CA ALA A 90 -14.73 -26.67 55.68
C ALA A 90 -14.80 -27.75 54.60
N GLU A 91 -13.70 -28.46 54.46
CA GLU A 91 -13.50 -29.82 53.93
C GLU A 91 -13.93 -30.15 52.48
N GLY A 92 -12.97 -30.70 51.74
CA GLY A 92 -13.20 -31.27 50.42
C GLY A 92 -11.91 -31.66 49.72
N GLU A 93 -11.20 -32.62 50.29
CA GLU A 93 -10.08 -33.36 49.69
C GLU A 93 -10.59 -34.27 48.56
N GLY A 94 -9.88 -34.32 47.44
CA GLY A 94 -10.26 -35.13 46.29
C GLY A 94 -9.25 -35.06 45.16
N ASP A 95 -8.29 -35.99 45.20
CA ASP A 95 -7.48 -36.43 44.07
C ASP A 95 -8.34 -36.73 42.83
N ASP A 96 -7.83 -36.44 41.62
CA ASP A 96 -7.61 -37.52 40.66
C ASP A 96 -6.83 -37.10 39.41
N ASP A 97 -5.91 -38.01 39.09
CA ASP A 97 -4.94 -38.10 38.02
C ASP A 97 -5.61 -38.24 36.65
N SER A 98 -5.04 -37.65 35.59
CA SER A 98 -5.21 -38.13 34.21
C SER A 98 -4.26 -37.45 33.22
N SER A 99 -3.06 -38.03 33.15
CA SER A 99 -2.13 -37.90 32.04
C SER A 99 -2.70 -38.55 30.76
N SER A 100 -2.84 -37.80 29.68
CA SER A 100 -2.95 -38.38 28.33
C SER A 100 -2.07 -37.63 27.33
N GLY A 101 -0.88 -38.17 27.10
CA GLY A 101 -0.02 -37.76 25.99
C GLY A 101 -0.58 -38.25 24.66
N ARG A 102 -0.76 -37.34 23.70
CA ARG A 102 -0.94 -37.69 22.28
C ARG A 102 0.22 -37.13 21.49
N ARG A 103 1.11 -38.04 21.07
CA ARG A 103 1.98 -37.86 19.92
C ARG A 103 1.10 -37.94 18.67
N SER A 104 1.20 -36.95 17.79
CA SER A 104 0.62 -37.03 16.45
C SER A 104 1.74 -36.87 15.45
N ASP A 105 1.87 -37.94 14.67
CA ASP A 105 2.89 -38.16 13.67
C ASP A 105 2.80 -37.18 12.50
N SER A 106 3.99 -36.82 12.04
CA SER A 106 4.29 -36.07 10.83
C SER A 106 3.86 -36.83 9.58
N VAL A 107 2.85 -36.32 8.88
CA VAL A 107 2.49 -36.75 7.52
C VAL A 107 3.32 -35.93 6.53
N GLY A 108 4.37 -36.56 6.00
CA GLY A 108 5.06 -36.13 4.78
C GLY A 108 4.14 -36.35 3.58
N GLY A 109 3.79 -35.26 2.88
CA GLY A 109 3.09 -35.29 1.61
C GLY A 109 4.05 -34.95 0.48
N GLU A 110 4.86 -35.92 0.08
CA GLU A 110 5.66 -35.90 -1.15
C GLU A 110 5.05 -36.90 -2.13
N ALA A 111 4.61 -36.40 -3.29
CA ALA A 111 4.69 -37.01 -4.62
C ALA A 111 3.54 -36.50 -5.49
N ALA A 112 3.84 -35.43 -6.22
CA ALA A 112 3.08 -34.99 -7.37
C ALA A 112 3.06 -36.13 -8.41
N GLY A 113 1.86 -36.54 -8.82
CA GLY A 113 1.69 -37.46 -9.96
C GLY A 113 2.07 -36.77 -11.28
N PRO A 114 2.54 -37.54 -12.28
CA PRO A 114 2.81 -37.02 -13.61
C PRO A 114 1.48 -36.77 -14.33
N GLY A 115 1.01 -35.53 -14.26
CA GLY A 115 -0.09 -35.05 -15.09
C GLY A 115 0.35 -34.88 -16.56
N PRO A 116 -0.60 -34.88 -17.51
CA PRO A 116 -0.34 -34.86 -18.94
C PRO A 116 0.53 -33.67 -19.31
N SER A 117 1.47 -33.91 -20.22
CA SER A 117 2.44 -32.96 -20.76
C SER A 117 1.77 -31.77 -21.46
N ALA A 118 1.22 -30.86 -20.66
CA ALA A 118 1.16 -29.46 -21.03
C ALA A 118 2.60 -29.05 -21.31
N SER A 119 2.87 -28.51 -22.50
CA SER A 119 4.14 -27.88 -22.85
C SER A 119 4.63 -27.12 -21.62
N ALA A 120 5.79 -27.51 -21.08
CA ALA A 120 6.33 -26.89 -19.89
C ALA A 120 6.59 -25.42 -20.22
N GLU A 121 5.63 -24.55 -19.87
CA GLU A 121 5.77 -23.12 -20.08
C GLU A 121 6.99 -22.69 -19.28
N GLU A 122 8.01 -22.24 -20.00
CA GLU A 122 9.24 -21.78 -19.37
C GLU A 122 8.97 -20.41 -18.74
N PHE A 123 9.24 -20.30 -17.44
CA PHE A 123 9.06 -19.07 -16.68
C PHE A 123 10.37 -18.30 -16.57
N GLU A 124 10.28 -16.97 -16.69
CA GLU A 124 11.40 -16.06 -16.51
C GLU A 124 11.95 -16.16 -15.09
N ARG A 125 13.28 -16.27 -14.98
CA ARG A 125 14.01 -16.33 -13.72
C ARG A 125 15.00 -15.19 -13.62
N ASP A 126 15.19 -14.68 -12.42
CA ASP A 126 16.25 -13.73 -12.13
C ASP A 126 17.63 -14.40 -12.15
N LYS A 127 18.69 -13.59 -11.97
CA LYS A 127 20.08 -14.07 -11.93
C LYS A 127 20.37 -15.06 -10.78
N LEU A 128 19.47 -15.19 -9.81
CA LEU A 128 19.57 -16.09 -8.66
C LEU A 128 18.68 -17.33 -8.85
N GLY A 129 18.03 -17.48 -10.01
CA GLY A 129 17.13 -18.59 -10.32
C GLY A 129 15.72 -18.46 -9.73
N ASN A 130 15.39 -17.34 -9.07
CA ASN A 130 14.06 -17.10 -8.53
C ASN A 130 13.10 -16.68 -9.64
N PRO A 131 11.83 -17.10 -9.62
CA PRO A 131 10.87 -16.69 -10.63
C PRO A 131 10.59 -15.19 -10.56
N VAL A 132 10.60 -14.53 -11.71
CA VAL A 132 10.08 -13.18 -11.87
C VAL A 132 8.57 -13.26 -11.74
N VAL A 133 7.99 -12.36 -10.94
CA VAL A 133 6.55 -12.42 -10.64
C VAL A 133 5.81 -11.15 -11.00
N ALA A 134 4.64 -11.31 -11.57
CA ALA A 134 3.65 -10.26 -11.74
C ALA A 134 2.67 -10.23 -10.56
N LEU A 135 1.96 -9.12 -10.40
CA LEU A 135 1.04 -8.89 -9.28
C LEU A 135 -0.40 -8.70 -9.76
N ASP A 136 -1.35 -9.30 -9.05
CA ASP A 136 -2.77 -8.94 -9.10
C ASP A 136 -3.34 -8.96 -7.68
N GLY A 137 -3.47 -7.77 -7.08
CA GLY A 137 -3.75 -7.64 -5.65
C GLY A 137 -2.66 -8.32 -4.81
N TRP A 138 -3.07 -9.28 -3.97
CA TRP A 138 -2.15 -10.07 -3.14
C TRP A 138 -1.55 -11.28 -3.86
N MET A 139 -2.06 -11.62 -5.05
CA MET A 139 -1.64 -12.80 -5.79
C MET A 139 -0.40 -12.50 -6.63
N THR A 140 0.52 -13.46 -6.69
CA THR A 140 1.72 -13.40 -7.53
C THR A 140 1.66 -14.47 -8.59
N PHE A 141 2.01 -14.12 -9.83
CA PHE A 141 2.00 -15.03 -10.97
C PHE A 141 3.39 -15.09 -11.59
N PRO A 142 3.95 -16.28 -11.86
CA PRO A 142 5.21 -16.38 -12.58
C PRO A 142 5.04 -15.83 -14.00
N VAL A 143 6.06 -15.15 -14.50
CA VAL A 143 6.03 -14.49 -15.81
C VAL A 143 6.58 -15.46 -16.87
N PRO A 144 5.88 -15.72 -17.98
CA PRO A 144 6.42 -16.53 -19.08
C PRO A 144 7.62 -15.86 -19.75
N VAL A 145 8.60 -16.65 -20.20
CA VAL A 145 9.72 -16.17 -21.01
C VAL A 145 9.19 -15.49 -22.29
N GLY A 146 9.84 -14.40 -22.72
CA GLY A 146 9.41 -13.60 -23.88
C GLY A 146 8.47 -12.45 -23.55
N SER A 147 8.02 -12.31 -22.29
CA SER A 147 7.24 -11.15 -21.84
C SER A 147 8.09 -9.87 -21.65
N GLU A 148 9.29 -9.80 -22.22
CA GLU A 148 10.25 -8.72 -22.02
C GLU A 148 9.79 -7.40 -22.62
N GLU A 149 9.26 -7.46 -23.83
CA GLU A 149 8.85 -6.30 -24.62
C GLU A 149 7.62 -5.58 -24.04
N ALA A 150 6.90 -6.24 -23.13
CA ALA A 150 5.58 -5.82 -22.67
C ALA A 150 5.56 -5.14 -21.28
N GLY A 151 6.70 -4.90 -20.63
CA GLY A 151 6.71 -4.27 -19.31
C GLY A 151 8.08 -4.03 -18.69
N SER A 152 8.09 -3.38 -17.53
CA SER A 152 9.32 -3.12 -16.77
C SER A 152 9.47 -4.05 -15.57
N ARG A 153 10.72 -4.27 -15.18
CA ARG A 153 11.10 -5.12 -14.06
C ARG A 153 11.72 -4.27 -12.95
N LEU A 154 11.18 -4.35 -11.74
CA LEU A 154 11.69 -3.62 -10.59
C LEU A 154 12.02 -4.58 -9.45
N LYS A 155 13.18 -4.37 -8.82
CA LYS A 155 13.58 -5.12 -7.63
C LYS A 155 13.01 -4.44 -6.40
N VAL A 156 12.22 -5.16 -5.62
CA VAL A 156 11.62 -4.64 -4.39
C VAL A 156 11.92 -5.58 -3.23
N GLU A 157 12.18 -5.00 -2.04
CA GLU A 157 12.45 -5.74 -0.83
C GLU A 157 11.15 -6.24 -0.18
N VAL A 158 11.00 -7.57 -0.15
CA VAL A 158 9.86 -8.27 0.44
C VAL A 158 10.33 -9.44 1.30
N GLY A 159 9.45 -10.03 2.08
CA GLY A 159 9.75 -11.17 2.94
C GLY A 159 9.44 -10.90 4.41
N PRO A 160 9.74 -11.87 5.29
CA PRO A 160 9.49 -11.75 6.72
C PRO A 160 10.15 -10.52 7.34
N MET A 161 9.49 -9.93 8.33
CA MET A 161 10.09 -8.87 9.13
C MET A 161 11.40 -9.38 9.78
N GLY A 162 12.50 -8.67 9.55
CA GLY A 162 13.86 -9.06 9.97
C GLY A 162 14.68 -9.85 8.94
N ARG A 163 14.06 -10.40 7.89
CA ARG A 163 14.75 -11.10 6.78
C ARG A 163 14.11 -10.73 5.45
N ARG A 164 14.52 -9.58 4.90
CA ARG A 164 14.04 -9.09 3.62
C ARG A 164 14.93 -9.58 2.49
N THR A 165 14.31 -9.96 1.39
CA THR A 165 14.98 -10.38 0.15
C THR A 165 14.50 -9.49 -1.00
N LYS A 166 15.41 -9.08 -1.86
CA LYS A 166 15.07 -8.35 -3.08
C LYS A 166 14.47 -9.34 -4.08
N ARG A 167 13.20 -9.16 -4.42
CA ARG A 167 12.49 -9.96 -5.43
C ARG A 167 12.24 -9.11 -6.68
N LEU A 168 12.37 -9.72 -7.86
CA LEU A 168 12.12 -9.05 -9.13
C LEU A 168 10.61 -9.15 -9.47
N PHE A 169 9.96 -8.00 -9.61
CA PHE A 169 8.56 -7.88 -9.98
C PHE A 169 8.43 -7.35 -11.41
N PHE A 170 7.53 -7.95 -12.19
CA PHE A 170 7.17 -7.52 -13.52
C PHE A 170 5.89 -6.68 -13.49
N PHE A 171 5.94 -5.54 -14.15
CA PHE A 171 4.82 -4.61 -14.29
C PHE A 171 4.49 -4.46 -15.77
N GLY A 172 3.47 -5.21 -16.19
CA GLY A 172 3.04 -5.31 -17.58
C GLY A 172 2.24 -4.11 -18.07
N HIS A 173 2.12 -4.03 -19.40
CA HIS A 173 1.39 -3.05 -20.21
C HIS A 173 1.45 -1.61 -19.70
N GLN A 174 2.57 -0.98 -19.97
CA GLN A 174 2.69 0.46 -19.89
C GLN A 174 2.19 1.08 -21.21
N PRO A 175 1.43 2.18 -21.16
CA PRO A 175 1.30 3.04 -22.33
C PRO A 175 2.72 3.33 -22.86
N ALA A 176 2.90 3.43 -24.18
CA ALA A 176 4.22 3.49 -24.84
C ALA A 176 5.17 4.63 -24.38
N ARG A 177 4.77 5.45 -23.40
CA ARG A 177 5.50 6.59 -22.85
C ARG A 177 5.24 6.75 -21.35
N THR A 178 5.58 5.74 -20.55
CA THR A 178 5.56 5.88 -19.09
C THR A 178 6.86 5.39 -18.48
N ARG A 179 7.24 5.98 -17.35
CA ARG A 179 8.41 5.60 -16.57
C ARG A 179 7.96 5.07 -15.22
N LEU A 180 8.31 3.81 -14.93
CA LEU A 180 8.14 3.24 -13.62
C LEU A 180 9.34 3.55 -12.72
N PHE A 181 9.04 3.87 -11.47
CA PHE A 181 10.06 4.06 -10.44
C PHE A 181 9.54 3.63 -9.07
N THR A 182 10.48 3.43 -8.15
CA THR A 182 10.18 3.05 -6.77
C THR A 182 10.57 4.17 -5.83
N THR A 183 9.74 4.42 -4.83
CA THR A 183 10.02 5.35 -3.73
C THR A 183 9.66 4.69 -2.41
N THR A 184 10.33 5.03 -1.32
CA THR A 184 10.11 4.41 -0.01
C THR A 184 9.85 5.48 1.02
N LEU A 185 8.63 5.52 1.56
CA LEU A 185 8.13 6.55 2.46
C LEU A 185 7.90 5.99 3.86
N SER A 186 8.19 6.78 4.88
CA SER A 186 7.77 6.47 6.25
C SER A 186 6.26 6.68 6.44
N LEU A 187 5.67 6.03 7.45
CA LEU A 187 4.28 6.25 7.84
C LEU A 187 4.18 7.36 8.89
N PRO A 188 3.16 8.25 8.83
CA PRO A 188 2.13 8.35 7.79
C PRO A 188 2.71 8.83 6.44
N LEU A 189 2.19 8.30 5.33
CA LEU A 189 2.80 8.52 4.00
C LEU A 189 2.84 9.98 3.56
N GLY A 190 1.92 10.82 4.05
CA GLY A 190 1.81 12.21 3.59
C GLY A 190 1.33 12.36 2.15
N LEU A 191 0.60 11.37 1.62
CA LEU A 191 0.03 11.37 0.26
C LEU A 191 -1.49 11.26 0.33
N ARG A 192 -2.19 12.05 -0.49
CA ARG A 192 -3.62 11.89 -0.75
C ARG A 192 -3.80 11.17 -2.09
N PHE A 193 -4.44 10.01 -2.05
CA PHE A 193 -4.75 9.23 -3.24
C PHE A 193 -6.17 9.53 -3.73
N GLY A 194 -6.31 9.60 -5.05
CA GLY A 194 -7.58 9.67 -5.76
C GLY A 194 -7.71 8.55 -6.77
N GLN A 195 -8.86 8.48 -7.43
CA GLN A 195 -9.08 7.57 -8.55
C GLN A 195 -9.41 8.37 -9.79
N ASP A 196 -8.62 8.19 -10.85
CA ASP A 196 -8.93 8.81 -12.14
C ASP A 196 -10.26 8.25 -12.66
N PRO A 197 -11.28 9.10 -12.92
CA PRO A 197 -12.57 8.64 -13.39
C PRO A 197 -12.51 7.89 -14.72
N ARG A 198 -11.51 8.17 -15.58
CA ARG A 198 -11.36 7.58 -16.92
C ARG A 198 -10.64 6.24 -16.89
N SER A 199 -9.39 6.22 -16.41
CA SER A 199 -8.59 4.99 -16.38
C SER A 199 -8.91 4.06 -15.21
N LYS A 200 -9.64 4.56 -14.20
CA LYS A 200 -9.84 3.91 -12.89
C LYS A 200 -8.53 3.66 -12.14
N ALA A 201 -7.41 4.20 -12.60
CA ALA A 201 -6.12 4.08 -11.94
C ALA A 201 -6.09 4.94 -10.67
N ILE A 202 -5.30 4.52 -9.69
CA ILE A 202 -5.11 5.27 -8.46
C ILE A 202 -4.01 6.28 -8.70
N VAL A 203 -4.30 7.56 -8.48
CA VAL A 203 -3.37 8.66 -8.73
C VAL A 203 -3.07 9.39 -7.44
N ILE A 204 -1.88 9.99 -7.35
CA ILE A 204 -1.55 10.92 -6.28
C ILE A 204 -2.24 12.25 -6.58
N GLU A 205 -3.22 12.65 -5.79
CA GLU A 205 -3.90 13.95 -5.94
C GLU A 205 -3.09 15.07 -5.33
N GLU A 206 -2.51 14.82 -4.16
CA GLU A 206 -1.84 15.85 -3.37
C GLU A 206 -0.74 15.22 -2.50
N ILE A 207 0.32 15.99 -2.28
CA ILE A 207 1.40 15.67 -1.35
C ILE A 207 1.25 16.65 -0.19
N LEU A 208 1.05 16.14 1.01
CA LEU A 208 0.82 16.95 2.20
C LEU A 208 2.15 17.60 2.63
N GLU A 209 2.15 18.92 2.78
CA GLU A 209 3.32 19.67 3.22
C GLU A 209 3.73 19.30 4.66
N GLY A 210 5.01 19.46 4.98
CA GLY A 210 5.56 19.11 6.29
C GLY A 210 5.76 17.61 6.54
N THR A 211 5.41 16.75 5.58
CA THR A 211 5.55 15.29 5.69
C THR A 211 6.87 14.77 5.09
N ASP A 212 7.18 13.50 5.34
CA ASP A 212 8.34 12.82 4.73
C ASP A 212 8.24 12.77 3.20
N ALA A 213 7.04 12.60 2.63
CA ALA A 213 6.84 12.65 1.18
C ALA A 213 7.21 14.01 0.58
N ALA A 214 6.82 15.11 1.22
CA ALA A 214 7.21 16.45 0.79
C ALA A 214 8.73 16.64 0.84
N ARG A 215 9.37 16.15 1.90
CA ARG A 215 10.83 16.20 2.08
C ARG A 215 11.55 15.37 1.02
N GLN A 216 11.14 14.12 0.80
CA GLN A 216 11.73 13.25 -0.22
C GLN A 216 11.57 13.80 -1.62
N ARG A 217 10.44 14.45 -1.92
CA ARG A 217 10.25 15.17 -3.18
C ARG A 217 11.26 16.30 -3.37
N GLN A 218 11.52 17.09 -2.32
CA GLN A 218 12.55 18.15 -2.38
C GLN A 218 13.95 17.57 -2.57
N VAL A 219 14.30 16.52 -1.83
CA VAL A 219 15.60 15.84 -1.95
C VAL A 219 15.79 15.23 -3.34
N ALA A 220 14.80 14.54 -3.88
CA ALA A 220 14.86 13.93 -5.20
C ALA A 220 14.98 14.98 -6.31
N ARG A 221 14.32 16.15 -6.17
CA ARG A 221 14.50 17.28 -7.08
C ARG A 221 15.92 17.82 -7.08
N LEU A 222 16.56 17.91 -5.91
CA LEU A 222 17.94 18.38 -5.80
C LEU A 222 18.95 17.37 -6.35
N SER A 223 18.65 16.07 -6.29
CA SER A 223 19.53 15.01 -6.79
C SER A 223 19.32 14.66 -8.27
N GLY A 224 18.32 15.26 -8.94
CA GLY A 224 17.94 14.89 -10.31
C GLY A 224 17.27 13.51 -10.41
N GLN A 225 16.89 12.91 -9.29
CA GLN A 225 16.12 11.67 -9.28
C GLN A 225 14.63 11.96 -9.50
N LEU A 226 13.88 10.94 -9.91
CA LEU A 226 12.43 11.04 -10.03
C LEU A 226 11.80 11.29 -8.65
N ALA A 227 11.41 12.53 -8.43
CA ALA A 227 10.67 12.95 -7.26
C ALA A 227 9.18 12.63 -7.42
N ILE A 228 8.51 12.14 -6.37
CA ILE A 228 7.05 11.94 -6.35
C ILE A 228 6.34 13.25 -6.72
N ALA A 229 5.31 13.18 -7.56
CA ALA A 229 4.50 14.32 -7.96
C ALA A 229 3.00 13.99 -7.98
N PRO A 230 2.13 14.99 -7.78
CA PRO A 230 0.72 14.85 -8.11
C PRO A 230 0.54 14.43 -9.58
N GLY A 231 -0.39 13.51 -9.83
CA GLY A 231 -0.62 12.90 -11.13
C GLY A 231 0.12 11.58 -11.36
N ASP A 232 1.13 11.24 -10.55
CA ASP A 232 1.75 9.93 -10.60
C ASP A 232 0.72 8.84 -10.26
N THR A 233 0.76 7.74 -11.01
CA THR A 233 -0.15 6.61 -10.84
C THR A 233 0.47 5.56 -9.91
N LEU A 234 -0.27 5.14 -8.89
CA LEU A 234 0.13 4.06 -7.99
C LEU A 234 -0.13 2.71 -8.65
N VAL A 235 0.94 2.00 -8.99
CA VAL A 235 0.88 0.68 -9.64
C VAL A 235 0.89 -0.45 -8.61
N ALA A 236 1.74 -0.32 -7.60
CA ALA A 236 1.83 -1.28 -6.51
C ALA A 236 2.43 -0.63 -5.26
N PHE A 237 2.27 -1.27 -4.12
CA PHE A 237 2.91 -0.86 -2.88
C PHE A 237 3.24 -2.05 -2.00
N SER A 238 4.25 -1.91 -1.14
CA SER A 238 4.52 -2.90 -0.11
C SER A 238 3.49 -2.79 1.01
N SER A 239 2.92 -3.91 1.43
CA SER A 239 2.05 -3.98 2.60
C SER A 239 2.42 -5.19 3.47
N ILE A 240 1.80 -5.30 4.63
CA ILE A 240 1.98 -6.42 5.55
C ILE A 240 0.85 -7.43 5.38
N ASN A 241 1.25 -8.69 5.25
CA ASN A 241 0.37 -9.83 5.38
C ASN A 241 0.80 -10.68 6.58
N PHE A 242 -0.18 -11.28 7.25
CA PHE A 242 0.05 -12.15 8.40
C PHE A 242 0.04 -13.60 7.94
N PHE A 243 1.16 -14.29 8.13
CA PHE A 243 1.26 -15.71 7.86
C PHE A 243 1.03 -16.51 9.15
N TYR A 244 -0.04 -17.29 9.17
CA TYR A 244 -0.38 -18.20 10.26
C TYR A 244 0.22 -19.57 9.95
N GLY A 245 1.45 -19.80 10.40
CA GLY A 245 2.02 -21.15 10.37
C GLY A 245 1.22 -22.10 11.29
N GLY A 246 1.35 -23.41 11.11
CA GLY A 246 0.60 -24.40 11.90
C GLY A 246 0.71 -24.21 13.43
N GLN A 247 1.87 -23.77 13.92
CA GLN A 247 2.07 -23.46 15.35
C GLN A 247 1.35 -22.19 15.83
N ALA A 248 1.04 -21.25 14.94
CA ALA A 248 0.31 -20.03 15.28
C ALA A 248 -1.18 -20.30 15.52
N ILE A 249 -1.73 -21.33 14.86
CA ILE A 249 -3.14 -21.73 15.00
C ILE A 249 -3.45 -22.16 16.45
N PHE A 250 -2.47 -22.79 17.12
CA PHE A 250 -2.59 -23.23 18.52
C PHE A 250 -2.04 -22.21 19.53
N GLY A 251 -1.79 -20.96 19.11
CA GLY A 251 -1.31 -19.89 20.01
C GLY A 251 0.12 -20.07 20.52
N MET A 252 0.88 -21.06 20.02
CA MET A 252 2.25 -21.31 20.48
C MET A 252 3.24 -20.25 20.00
N LYS A 253 2.97 -19.63 18.84
CA LYS A 253 3.78 -18.54 18.27
C LYS A 253 2.89 -17.46 17.68
N PRO A 254 3.24 -16.17 17.84
CA PRO A 254 2.51 -15.10 17.17
C PRO A 254 2.61 -15.26 15.64
N PRO A 255 1.60 -14.80 14.89
CA PRO A 255 1.63 -14.82 13.42
C PRO A 255 2.85 -14.06 12.89
N GLN A 256 3.51 -14.64 11.88
CA GLN A 256 4.67 -13.99 11.29
C GLN A 256 4.21 -12.87 10.37
N ARG A 257 4.70 -11.65 10.64
CA ARG A 257 4.46 -10.49 9.78
C ARG A 257 5.41 -10.55 8.58
N THR A 258 4.84 -10.54 7.38
CA THR A 258 5.58 -10.63 6.13
C THR A 258 5.25 -9.43 5.26
N ARG A 259 6.30 -8.73 4.82
CA ARG A 259 6.17 -7.67 3.82
C ARG A 259 5.98 -8.30 2.45
N VAL A 260 4.90 -7.94 1.77
CA VAL A 260 4.57 -8.41 0.43
C VAL A 260 4.26 -7.21 -0.46
N MET A 261 4.30 -7.40 -1.77
CA MET A 261 3.82 -6.38 -2.72
C MET A 261 2.35 -6.61 -3.02
N TYR A 262 1.57 -5.54 -3.03
CA TYR A 262 0.18 -5.51 -3.45
C TYR A 262 0.08 -4.77 -4.79
N GLY A 263 -0.45 -5.44 -5.82
CA GLY A 263 -0.69 -4.85 -7.15
C GLY A 263 -2.02 -4.09 -7.20
N CYS A 264 -1.97 -2.80 -7.55
CA CYS A 264 -3.16 -1.95 -7.74
C CYS A 264 -3.76 -2.09 -9.15
N ARG A 265 -2.93 -2.50 -10.11
CA ARG A 265 -3.31 -2.72 -11.50
C ARG A 265 -3.53 -4.22 -11.75
N GLY A 266 -4.57 -4.55 -12.50
CA GLY A 266 -4.83 -5.94 -12.89
C GLY A 266 -3.79 -6.47 -13.89
N LEU A 267 -3.63 -7.79 -13.92
CA LEU A 267 -2.74 -8.49 -14.84
C LEU A 267 -3.31 -8.56 -16.27
N GLY A 268 -2.59 -8.00 -17.23
CA GLY A 268 -2.97 -8.00 -18.65
C GLY A 268 -4.21 -7.13 -18.93
N GLY A 269 -4.48 -6.77 -20.19
CA GLY A 269 -5.63 -5.92 -20.57
C GLY A 269 -7.02 -6.44 -20.16
N ALA A 270 -7.10 -7.65 -19.59
CA ALA A 270 -8.31 -8.26 -19.02
C ALA A 270 -8.42 -8.14 -17.48
N GLY A 271 -7.33 -7.82 -16.78
CA GLY A 271 -7.32 -7.64 -15.34
C GLY A 271 -8.02 -6.34 -14.93
N ARG A 272 -8.98 -6.42 -14.00
CA ARG A 272 -9.66 -5.21 -13.48
C ARG A 272 -8.70 -4.44 -12.56
N ASN A 273 -8.62 -3.12 -12.76
CA ASN A 273 -7.97 -2.23 -11.80
C ASN A 273 -8.64 -2.36 -10.43
N ARG A 274 -7.84 -2.40 -9.38
CA ARG A 274 -8.33 -2.46 -8.01
C ARG A 274 -8.94 -1.12 -7.64
N GLY A 275 -10.04 -1.16 -6.89
CA GLY A 275 -10.71 0.05 -6.43
C GLY A 275 -9.85 0.81 -5.42
N LEU A 276 -10.00 2.13 -5.37
CA LEU A 276 -9.29 2.96 -4.39
C LEU A 276 -9.49 2.46 -2.96
N GLU A 277 -10.73 2.10 -2.58
CA GLU A 277 -11.04 1.58 -1.25
C GLU A 277 -10.33 0.26 -0.93
N GLU A 278 -10.19 -0.64 -1.91
CA GLU A 278 -9.49 -1.92 -1.75
C GLU A 278 -7.99 -1.68 -1.48
N CYS A 279 -7.38 -0.80 -2.26
CA CYS A 279 -5.99 -0.41 -2.11
C CYS A 279 -5.73 0.32 -0.77
N LEU A 280 -6.61 1.25 -0.37
CA LEU A 280 -6.48 1.94 0.92
C LEU A 280 -6.65 0.95 2.09
N THR A 281 -7.58 -0.01 1.98
CA THR A 281 -7.76 -1.07 2.97
C THR A 281 -6.52 -1.96 3.07
N ALA A 282 -5.93 -2.34 1.94
CA ALA A 282 -4.71 -3.12 1.89
C ALA A 282 -3.51 -2.34 2.45
N LEU A 283 -3.41 -1.03 2.17
CA LEU A 283 -2.35 -0.16 2.67
C LEU A 283 -2.44 0.04 4.20
N ALA A 284 -3.66 0.20 4.73
CA ALA A 284 -3.93 0.37 6.14
C ALA A 284 -3.62 -0.84 7.02
N ARG A 285 -3.34 -2.01 6.43
CA ARG A 285 -2.81 -3.17 7.17
C ARG A 285 -1.38 -2.91 7.67
N THR A 286 -0.67 -1.97 7.07
CA THR A 286 0.68 -1.59 7.48
C THR A 286 0.63 -0.67 8.68
N GLN A 287 1.44 -0.96 9.70
CA GLN A 287 1.62 -0.16 10.91
C GLN A 287 2.96 0.58 10.85
N VAL A 288 3.08 1.66 11.63
CA VAL A 288 4.34 2.43 11.73
C VAL A 288 5.52 1.54 12.14
N ALA A 289 5.28 0.58 13.05
CA ALA A 289 6.29 -0.39 13.50
C ALA A 289 6.81 -1.34 12.40
N ASP A 290 6.09 -1.47 11.28
CA ASP A 290 6.54 -2.28 10.14
C ASP A 290 7.62 -1.60 9.30
N GLY A 291 7.92 -0.33 9.59
CA GLY A 291 8.87 0.50 8.88
C GLY A 291 8.30 1.11 7.61
N PRO A 292 9.18 1.59 6.71
CA PRO A 292 8.74 2.39 5.58
C PRO A 292 8.08 1.53 4.49
N VAL A 293 7.13 2.12 3.77
CA VAL A 293 6.38 1.54 2.68
C VAL A 293 7.04 1.89 1.35
N THR A 294 7.31 0.89 0.52
CA THR A 294 7.76 1.09 -0.86
C THR A 294 6.57 1.22 -1.78
N LEU A 295 6.47 2.33 -2.51
CA LEU A 295 5.50 2.56 -3.58
C LEU A 295 6.18 2.37 -4.93
N VAL A 296 5.46 1.73 -5.86
CA VAL A 296 5.81 1.63 -7.27
C VAL A 296 4.88 2.58 -8.02
N LEU A 297 5.47 3.61 -8.60
CA LEU A 297 4.75 4.70 -9.26
C LEU A 297 5.04 4.69 -10.75
N GLU A 298 4.03 5.08 -11.52
CA GLU A 298 4.07 5.26 -12.97
C GLU A 298 3.86 6.73 -13.29
N ARG A 299 4.80 7.31 -14.03
CA ARG A 299 4.70 8.67 -14.54
C ARG A 299 4.61 8.67 -16.07
N PRO A 300 3.64 9.36 -16.69
CA PRO A 300 3.67 9.59 -18.12
C PRO A 300 4.90 10.43 -18.49
N ILE A 301 5.68 9.95 -19.46
CA ILE A 301 6.83 10.67 -20.01
C ILE A 301 6.27 11.80 -20.86
N THR A 302 6.51 13.04 -20.43
CA THR A 302 6.23 14.22 -21.25
C THR A 302 7.43 14.46 -22.16
N GLN A 303 7.24 15.01 -23.37
CA GLN A 303 8.34 15.23 -24.32
C GLN A 303 9.47 16.10 -23.75
N GLU A 304 9.18 16.90 -22.72
CA GLU A 304 10.17 17.73 -22.01
C GLU A 304 11.14 16.89 -21.17
N ASP A 305 10.72 15.72 -20.69
CA ASP A 305 11.55 14.80 -19.90
C ASP A 305 12.57 14.03 -20.77
N ASP A 306 12.32 13.91 -22.08
CA ASP A 306 13.23 13.23 -23.03
C ASP A 306 14.44 14.10 -23.42
N ALA A 307 14.40 15.40 -23.12
CA ALA A 307 15.44 16.37 -23.49
C ALA A 307 16.52 16.57 -22.39
N GLN A 308 16.39 15.91 -21.24
CA GLN A 308 17.33 15.97 -20.10
C GLN A 308 18.12 14.67 -19.98
#